data_AF-A0A0F9LYA0-F1
#
_entry.id   AF-A0A0F9LYA0-F1
#
_cell.length_a   1.000
_cell.length_b   1.000
_cell.length_c   1.000
_cell.angle_alpha   90.00
_cell.angle_beta   90.00
_cell.angle_gamma   90.00
#
_symmetry.space_group_name_H-M   'P 1'
#
loop_
_entity.id
_entity.type
_entity.pdbx_description
1 polymer ?
#
loop_
_entity_poly.entity_id
_entity_poly.type
_entity_poly.pdbx_seq_one_letter_code
_entity_poly.pdbx_strand_id
1 'polypeptide(L)'
;YELLEAEGKIKKTIKSNYAKSRAWPTHKKRETAKTFKDWFYQKFNLPIPTKLEVIKNTIRDGVKEKLWVYNNGKKVFVHNERLSNVALTENEELILLDEAKNLNLVNSDGEKCSKCKNWPCECEEQPVCPKCKSAPCVCEDKLCPKCQKLPCECKKPRKTFRFTSGKGSADLMVKKLSEKIQEEKPDIINEMEIIAYTVNGGQSFITLFVHLPECHSILLDLDIKRSTESPSSIKKYQLKFSGEKEDYRDFFNSIKSFIQSKKLNCEISLTLNFKEGVEFSIIDRFLTNLKNYTVEYNIKVLGKKNPE
;
A
#
# COMPACT_ATOMS: atom_id res chain seq x y z
N TYR A 1 -14.40 32.84 32.99
CA TYR A 1 -13.44 33.37 32.02
C TYR A 1 -12.16 33.79 32.74
N GLU A 2 -12.25 34.69 33.73
CA GLU A 2 -11.12 35.18 34.53
C GLU A 2 -10.25 34.06 35.15
N LEU A 3 -10.87 33.01 35.71
CA LEU A 3 -10.13 31.83 36.23
C LEU A 3 -9.34 31.09 35.14
N LEU A 4 -9.89 30.95 33.93
CA LEU A 4 -9.22 30.27 32.80
C LEU A 4 -8.10 31.13 32.21
N GLU A 5 -8.23 32.46 32.32
CA GLU A 5 -7.20 33.41 31.95
C GLU A 5 -6.05 33.41 32.98
N ALA A 6 -6.36 33.40 34.28
CA ALA A 6 -5.40 33.28 35.37
C ALA A 6 -4.62 31.95 35.33
N GLU A 7 -5.27 30.85 34.94
CA GLU A 7 -4.62 29.54 34.71
C GLU A 7 -3.83 29.48 33.39
N GLY A 8 -3.82 30.55 32.58
CA GLY A 8 -3.10 30.59 31.31
C GLY A 8 -3.62 29.60 30.25
N LYS A 9 -4.84 29.07 30.42
CA LYS A 9 -5.49 28.15 29.48
C LYS A 9 -5.95 28.87 28.22
N ILE A 10 -6.28 30.17 28.31
CA ILE A 10 -6.64 30.98 27.15
C ILE A 10 -5.37 31.35 26.37
N LYS A 11 -5.29 30.97 25.09
CA LYS A 11 -4.12 31.24 24.24
C LYS A 11 -4.50 32.08 23.01
N LYS A 12 -3.71 33.14 22.79
CA LYS A 12 -3.76 33.99 21.58
C LYS A 12 -3.04 33.34 20.38
N THR A 13 -2.17 32.37 20.64
CA THR A 13 -1.40 31.63 19.63
C THR A 13 -1.26 30.18 20.07
N ILE A 14 -1.42 29.23 19.14
CA ILE A 14 -1.24 27.80 19.39
C ILE A 14 -0.26 27.29 18.33
N LYS A 15 0.80 26.60 18.77
CA LYS A 15 1.77 26.01 17.84
C LYS A 15 1.12 24.82 17.13
N SER A 16 1.29 24.73 15.81
CA SER A 16 0.76 23.65 14.97
C SER A 16 1.28 22.27 15.37
N ASN A 17 2.57 22.16 15.69
CA ASN A 17 3.15 20.92 16.25
C ASN A 17 2.50 20.47 17.57
N TYR A 18 2.14 21.41 18.45
CA TYR A 18 1.41 21.11 19.67
C TYR A 18 -0.02 20.63 19.35
N ALA A 19 -0.69 21.30 18.41
CA ALA A 19 -2.03 20.89 17.97
C ALA A 19 -2.02 19.47 17.35
N LYS A 20 -1.03 19.14 16.51
CA LYS A 20 -0.86 17.79 15.95
C LYS A 20 -0.66 16.74 17.06
N SER A 21 0.17 17.02 18.06
CA SER A 21 0.51 16.03 19.10
C SER A 21 -0.55 15.88 20.20
N ARG A 22 -1.34 16.92 20.49
CA ARG A 22 -2.30 16.92 21.62
C ARG A 22 -3.76 16.99 21.19
N ALA A 23 -4.07 17.78 20.15
CA ALA A 23 -5.45 17.95 19.69
C ALA A 23 -5.86 16.83 18.73
N TRP A 24 -4.99 16.44 17.81
CA TRP A 24 -5.26 15.41 16.81
C TRP A 24 -5.36 13.99 17.41
N PRO A 25 -6.37 13.17 17.08
CA PRO A 25 -6.46 11.77 17.50
C PRO A 25 -5.42 10.89 16.80
N THR A 26 -4.76 10.02 17.56
CA THR A 26 -3.67 9.16 17.06
C THR A 26 -4.07 8.19 15.95
N HIS A 27 -5.32 7.74 15.91
CA HIS A 27 -5.82 6.76 14.94
C HIS A 27 -6.39 7.40 13.66
N LYS A 28 -6.50 8.72 13.60
CA LYS A 28 -7.09 9.41 12.45
C LYS A 28 -6.02 10.02 11.57
N LYS A 29 -6.09 9.72 10.27
CA LYS A 29 -5.17 10.28 9.26
C LYS A 29 -5.73 11.51 8.53
N ARG A 30 -7.04 11.70 8.57
CA ARG A 30 -7.75 12.85 8.01
C ARG A 30 -8.97 13.22 8.86
N GLU A 31 -9.36 14.48 8.83
CA GLU A 31 -10.56 14.96 9.53
C GLU A 31 -11.03 16.32 8.99
N THR A 32 -12.28 16.70 9.21
CA THR A 32 -12.78 18.04 8.85
C THR A 32 -12.17 19.16 9.71
N ALA A 33 -12.08 20.36 9.14
CA ALA A 33 -11.62 21.57 9.83
C ALA A 33 -12.56 21.98 10.97
N LYS A 34 -13.88 21.70 10.83
CA LYS A 34 -14.85 21.85 11.93
C LYS A 34 -14.53 20.92 13.09
N THR A 35 -14.34 19.62 12.85
CA THR A 35 -14.03 18.67 13.93
C THR A 35 -12.71 19.04 14.62
N PHE A 36 -11.69 19.44 13.85
CA PHE A 36 -10.41 19.91 14.41
C PHE A 36 -10.59 21.11 15.35
N LYS A 37 -11.43 22.07 14.95
CA LYS A 37 -11.83 23.21 15.80
C LYS A 37 -12.57 22.73 17.06
N ASP A 38 -13.52 21.80 16.92
CA ASP A 38 -14.31 21.28 18.03
C ASP A 38 -13.45 20.54 19.07
N TRP A 39 -12.36 19.88 18.69
CA TRP A 39 -11.45 19.23 19.63
C TRP A 39 -10.84 20.17 20.67
N PHE A 40 -10.53 21.42 20.30
CA PHE A 40 -10.03 22.44 21.25
C PHE A 40 -11.06 22.81 22.32
N TYR A 41 -12.36 22.61 22.04
CA TYR A 41 -13.43 22.91 22.99
C TYR A 41 -13.92 21.66 23.74
N GLN A 42 -13.72 20.46 23.20
CA GLN A 42 -14.15 19.20 23.81
C GLN A 42 -13.13 18.63 24.81
N LYS A 43 -11.83 18.83 24.59
CA LYS A 43 -10.78 18.27 25.45
C LYS A 43 -10.35 19.27 26.52
N PHE A 44 -10.63 18.95 27.79
CA PHE A 44 -10.32 19.81 28.93
C PHE A 44 -8.84 20.20 29.07
N ASN A 45 -7.93 19.34 28.58
CA ASN A 45 -6.48 19.55 28.69
C ASN A 45 -5.88 20.39 27.55
N LEU A 46 -6.70 20.89 26.62
CA LEU A 46 -6.24 21.74 25.53
C LEU A 46 -6.38 23.22 25.86
N PRO A 47 -5.51 24.08 25.31
CA PRO A 47 -5.66 25.51 25.41
C PRO A 47 -6.94 25.98 24.72
N ILE A 48 -7.63 26.93 25.34
CA ILE A 48 -8.84 27.55 24.80
C ILE A 48 -8.39 28.70 23.88
N PRO A 49 -8.65 28.62 22.56
CA PRO A 49 -8.28 29.68 21.65
C PRO A 49 -9.12 30.94 21.91
N THR A 50 -8.48 32.10 22.00
CA THR A 50 -9.17 33.37 22.28
C THR A 50 -10.20 33.75 21.20
N LYS A 51 -9.91 33.37 19.93
CA LYS A 51 -10.76 33.64 18.76
C LYS A 51 -10.60 32.50 17.75
N LEU A 52 -11.57 32.34 16.84
CA LEU A 52 -11.50 31.36 15.75
C LEU A 52 -10.27 31.57 14.83
N GLU A 53 -9.80 32.81 14.70
CA GLU A 53 -8.58 33.12 13.94
C GLU A 53 -7.33 32.42 14.51
N VAL A 54 -7.29 32.12 15.81
CA VAL A 54 -6.17 31.34 16.40
C VAL A 54 -6.12 29.93 15.80
N ILE A 55 -7.28 29.29 15.62
CA ILE A 55 -7.37 27.95 15.02
C ILE A 55 -7.03 28.02 13.53
N LYS A 56 -7.56 29.01 12.80
CA LYS A 56 -7.23 29.20 11.38
C LYS A 56 -5.73 29.47 11.16
N ASN A 57 -5.11 30.27 12.02
CA ASN A 57 -3.66 30.50 12.01
C ASN A 57 -2.91 29.18 12.26
N THR A 58 -3.31 28.42 13.28
CA THR A 58 -2.74 27.09 13.57
C THR A 58 -2.81 26.15 12.35
N ILE A 59 -3.93 26.14 11.62
CA ILE A 59 -4.08 25.35 10.39
C ILE A 59 -3.10 25.82 9.30
N ARG A 60 -3.03 27.14 9.04
CA ARG A 60 -2.11 27.72 8.06
C ARG A 60 -0.66 27.40 8.40
N ASP A 61 -0.29 27.53 9.66
CA ASP A 61 1.06 27.26 10.13
C ASP A 61 1.38 25.77 10.07
N GLY A 62 0.42 24.88 10.32
CA GLY A 62 0.60 23.44 10.11
C GLY A 62 0.80 23.03 8.66
N VAL A 63 0.16 23.72 7.70
CA VAL A 63 0.45 23.55 6.27
C VAL A 63 1.88 24.02 5.95
N LYS A 64 2.29 25.18 6.47
CA LYS A 64 3.67 25.68 6.35
C LYS A 64 4.70 24.82 7.09
N GLU A 65 4.33 24.08 8.11
CA GLU A 65 5.26 23.19 8.83
C GLU A 65 5.25 21.75 8.27
N LYS A 66 4.59 21.52 7.13
CA LYS A 66 4.46 20.19 6.51
C LYS A 66 3.83 19.15 7.46
N LEU A 67 2.91 19.57 8.33
CA LEU A 67 2.24 18.66 9.27
C LEU A 67 1.02 17.98 8.65
N TRP A 68 0.30 18.74 7.82
CA TRP A 68 -0.89 18.33 7.09
C TRP A 68 -1.04 19.17 5.82
N VAL A 69 -1.89 18.72 4.92
CA VAL A 69 -2.41 19.50 3.78
C VAL A 69 -3.85 19.92 4.08
N TYR A 70 -4.28 21.03 3.48
CA TYR A 70 -5.65 21.55 3.62
C TYR A 70 -6.41 21.37 2.32
N ASN A 71 -7.51 20.64 2.33
CA ASN A 71 -8.37 20.41 1.17
C ASN A 71 -9.69 21.16 1.35
N ASN A 72 -10.02 22.10 0.45
CA ASN A 72 -11.29 22.81 0.50
C ASN A 72 -12.39 22.22 -0.41
N GLY A 73 -12.21 20.97 -0.85
CA GLY A 73 -13.08 20.26 -1.79
C GLY A 73 -12.85 20.60 -3.26
N LYS A 74 -12.24 21.77 -3.57
CA LYS A 74 -11.87 22.16 -4.95
C LYS A 74 -10.37 22.04 -5.20
N LYS A 75 -9.56 22.33 -4.18
CA LYS A 75 -8.12 22.40 -4.26
C LYS A 75 -7.50 21.94 -2.94
N VAL A 76 -6.42 21.18 -3.06
CA VAL A 76 -5.52 20.85 -1.95
C VAL A 76 -4.43 21.92 -1.87
N PHE A 77 -4.19 22.47 -0.68
CA PHE A 77 -3.18 23.46 -0.36
C PHE A 77 -2.03 22.81 0.42
N VAL A 78 -0.80 23.06 -0.04
CA VAL A 78 0.43 22.48 0.49
C VAL A 78 1.40 23.55 1.01
N HIS A 79 2.54 23.14 1.57
CA HIS A 79 3.57 23.99 2.19
C HIS A 79 3.93 25.27 1.42
N ASN A 80 4.18 25.15 0.11
CA ASN A 80 4.62 26.25 -0.74
C ASN A 80 3.47 27.06 -1.36
N GLU A 81 2.22 26.82 -0.94
CA GLU A 81 1.06 27.55 -1.43
C GLU A 81 0.52 28.52 -0.38
N ARG A 82 0.16 29.73 -0.85
CA ARG A 82 -0.46 30.74 0.01
C ARG A 82 -1.90 30.34 0.31
N LEU A 83 -2.12 29.80 1.52
CA LEU A 83 -3.46 29.56 2.06
C LEU A 83 -4.00 30.85 2.70
N SER A 84 -4.76 31.65 1.96
CA SER A 84 -5.29 32.94 2.44
C SER A 84 -6.57 32.79 3.26
N ASN A 85 -7.47 31.88 2.88
CA ASN A 85 -8.73 31.65 3.56
C ASN A 85 -8.83 30.22 4.09
N VAL A 86 -9.06 30.09 5.39
CA VAL A 86 -9.33 28.82 6.05
C VAL A 86 -10.76 28.87 6.57
N ALA A 87 -11.58 27.99 6.03
CA ALA A 87 -12.93 27.76 6.49
C ALA A 87 -12.92 26.62 7.53
N LEU A 88 -13.81 26.71 8.51
CA LEU A 88 -13.93 25.75 9.61
C LEU A 88 -15.30 25.05 9.50
N THR A 89 -15.61 24.51 8.32
CA THR A 89 -16.85 23.78 8.06
C THR A 89 -16.59 22.28 7.93
N GLU A 90 -17.64 21.51 7.66
CA GLU A 90 -17.57 20.06 7.45
C GLU A 90 -17.03 19.70 6.07
N ASN A 91 -17.01 20.65 5.13
CA ASN A 91 -16.59 20.41 3.75
C ASN A 91 -15.07 20.51 3.57
N GLU A 92 -14.37 21.20 4.47
CA GLU A 92 -12.92 21.33 4.39
C GLU A 92 -12.24 20.29 5.26
N GLU A 93 -11.24 19.63 4.69
CA GLU A 93 -10.51 18.54 5.32
C GLU A 93 -9.06 18.93 5.58
N LEU A 94 -8.55 18.44 6.70
CA LEU A 94 -7.15 18.40 7.05
C LEU A 94 -6.69 16.95 6.89
N ILE A 95 -5.65 16.73 6.10
CA ILE A 95 -5.11 15.40 5.82
C ILE A 95 -3.66 15.40 6.28
N LEU A 96 -3.30 14.49 7.19
CA LEU A 96 -1.91 14.37 7.65
C LEU A 96 -0.98 14.12 6.46
N LEU A 97 0.25 14.62 6.56
CA LEU A 97 1.16 14.60 5.40
C LEU A 97 1.40 13.19 4.86
N ASP A 98 1.58 12.20 5.73
CA ASP A 98 1.84 10.82 5.32
C ASP A 98 0.65 10.23 4.53
N GLU A 99 -0.57 10.55 4.95
CA GLU A 99 -1.78 10.15 4.24
C GLU A 99 -1.95 10.90 2.92
N ALA A 100 -1.58 12.18 2.87
CA ALA A 100 -1.59 12.95 1.63
C ALA A 100 -0.62 12.36 0.59
N LYS A 101 0.53 11.83 1.02
CA LYS A 101 1.46 11.08 0.16
C LYS A 101 0.84 9.80 -0.34
N ASN A 102 0.22 9.01 0.54
CA ASN A 102 -0.45 7.76 0.19
C ASN A 102 -1.58 7.94 -0.81
N LEU A 103 -2.33 9.04 -0.69
CA LEU A 103 -3.40 9.42 -1.61
C LEU A 103 -2.88 10.04 -2.91
N ASN A 104 -1.57 10.13 -3.11
CA ASN A 104 -0.93 10.81 -4.24
C ASN A 104 -1.46 12.24 -4.43
N LEU A 105 -1.62 12.99 -3.33
CA LEU A 105 -1.99 14.42 -3.37
C LEU A 105 -0.75 15.33 -3.39
N VAL A 106 0.39 14.79 -2.96
CA VAL A 106 1.70 15.46 -2.87
C VAL A 106 2.82 14.48 -3.23
N ASN A 107 4.01 15.03 -3.53
CA ASN A 107 5.23 14.25 -3.72
C ASN A 107 5.80 13.72 -2.39
N SER A 108 6.93 13.01 -2.45
CA SER A 108 7.65 12.47 -1.29
C SER A 108 8.05 13.53 -0.25
N ASP A 109 8.29 14.77 -0.67
CA ASP A 109 8.71 15.89 0.18
C ASP A 109 7.54 16.70 0.76
N GLY A 110 6.30 16.30 0.44
CA GLY A 110 5.09 16.99 0.89
C GLY A 110 4.72 18.22 0.08
N GLU A 111 5.21 18.30 -1.16
CA GLU A 111 5.07 19.45 -2.05
C GLU A 111 4.40 19.04 -3.37
N LYS A 112 3.97 20.04 -4.14
CA LYS A 112 3.57 19.85 -5.54
C LYS A 112 4.77 20.04 -6.45
N CYS A 113 4.64 19.67 -7.72
CA CYS A 113 5.71 19.90 -8.70
C CYS A 113 6.14 21.37 -8.72
N SER A 114 7.45 21.64 -8.60
CA SER A 114 8.00 23.00 -8.61
C SER A 114 7.79 23.72 -9.96
N LYS A 115 7.65 22.97 -11.05
CA LYS A 115 7.45 23.48 -12.41
C LYS A 115 5.97 23.84 -12.69
N CYS A 116 5.05 22.86 -12.66
CA CYS A 116 3.64 23.11 -12.98
C CYS A 116 2.77 23.47 -11.76
N LYS A 117 3.27 23.33 -10.54
CA LYS A 117 2.50 23.52 -9.29
C LYS A 117 1.27 22.60 -9.17
N ASN A 118 1.20 21.54 -9.98
CA ASN A 118 0.18 20.49 -9.94
C ASN A 118 0.75 19.17 -9.41
N TRP A 119 -0.13 18.34 -8.85
CA TRP A 119 0.17 16.96 -8.51
C TRP A 119 -1.07 16.08 -8.78
N PRO A 120 -0.95 14.95 -9.50
CA PRO A 120 0.27 14.40 -10.10
C PRO A 120 0.91 15.38 -11.11
N CYS A 121 2.22 15.31 -11.23
CA CYS A 121 2.99 16.25 -12.04
C CYS A 121 2.67 16.05 -13.52
N GLU A 122 2.00 17.03 -14.14
CA GLU A 122 1.77 17.07 -15.58
C GLU A 122 3.00 17.53 -16.39
N CYS A 123 4.10 17.92 -15.72
CA CYS A 123 5.38 18.15 -16.39
C CYS A 123 6.06 16.82 -16.76
N GLU A 124 5.31 15.84 -17.25
CA GLU A 124 5.92 14.67 -17.88
C GLU A 124 7.05 15.18 -18.76
N GLU A 125 8.28 14.76 -18.45
CA GLU A 125 9.37 14.86 -19.41
C GLU A 125 8.84 14.12 -20.62
N GLN A 126 8.41 14.87 -21.64
CA GLN A 126 8.14 14.28 -22.95
C GLN A 126 9.33 13.36 -23.22
N PRO A 127 9.10 12.06 -23.46
CA PRO A 127 10.15 11.05 -23.45
C PRO A 127 11.28 11.55 -24.33
N VAL A 128 12.36 11.98 -23.67
CA VAL A 128 13.46 12.61 -24.37
C VAL A 128 14.05 11.52 -25.23
N CYS A 129 14.03 11.73 -26.55
CA CYS A 129 14.45 10.69 -27.46
C CYS A 129 15.85 10.21 -27.06
N PRO A 130 16.07 8.91 -26.76
CA PRO A 130 17.37 8.42 -26.30
C PRO A 130 18.48 8.64 -27.33
N LYS A 131 18.12 9.01 -28.56
CA LYS A 131 19.01 9.32 -29.67
C LYS A 131 19.34 10.82 -29.79
N CYS A 132 18.35 11.71 -29.83
CA CYS A 132 18.58 13.16 -30.00
C CYS A 132 18.54 13.97 -28.70
N LYS A 133 18.10 13.39 -27.58
CA LYS A 133 18.02 14.04 -26.25
C LYS A 133 17.22 15.36 -26.23
N SER A 134 16.36 15.60 -27.22
CA SER A 134 15.51 16.80 -27.33
C SER A 134 14.01 16.45 -27.25
N ALA A 135 13.21 17.37 -26.73
CA ALA A 135 11.76 17.30 -26.59
C ALA A 135 11.10 18.62 -27.08
N PRO A 136 10.26 18.61 -28.13
CA PRO A 136 9.82 17.45 -28.90
C PRO A 136 10.94 16.82 -29.74
N CYS A 137 10.78 15.53 -30.07
CA CYS A 137 11.75 14.78 -30.85
C CYS A 137 11.85 15.35 -32.28
N VAL A 138 13.01 15.89 -32.65
CA VAL A 138 13.34 16.33 -34.02
C VAL A 138 14.05 15.25 -34.83
N CYS A 139 14.25 14.06 -34.25
CA CYS A 139 14.63 12.91 -35.04
C CYS A 139 13.44 12.60 -35.96
N GLU A 140 13.49 13.01 -37.23
CA GLU A 140 12.56 12.54 -38.27
C GLU A 140 12.37 11.04 -38.08
N ASP A 141 11.10 10.61 -37.94
CA ASP A 141 10.70 9.27 -37.52
C ASP A 141 11.33 8.18 -38.40
N LYS A 142 12.56 7.80 -38.08
CA LYS A 142 13.15 6.56 -38.56
C LYS A 142 12.46 5.47 -37.76
N LEU A 143 11.32 5.05 -38.31
CA LEU A 143 10.70 3.75 -38.11
C LEU A 143 11.80 2.74 -37.79
N CYS A 144 11.61 1.94 -36.73
CA CYS A 144 12.63 0.99 -36.29
C CYS A 144 13.20 0.24 -37.51
N PRO A 145 14.52 0.23 -37.76
CA PRO A 145 15.09 -0.34 -38.98
C PRO A 145 14.79 -1.85 -39.15
N LYS A 146 14.29 -2.50 -38.10
CA LYS A 146 13.84 -3.90 -38.12
C LYS A 146 12.32 -4.10 -38.30
N CYS A 147 11.47 -3.38 -37.56
CA CYS A 147 10.00 -3.60 -37.55
C CYS A 147 9.18 -2.45 -38.13
N GLN A 148 9.81 -1.34 -38.48
CA GLN A 148 9.22 -0.17 -39.09
C GLN A 148 7.95 0.41 -38.41
N LYS A 149 7.77 0.23 -37.09
CA LYS A 149 6.62 0.75 -36.31
C LYS A 149 7.06 1.66 -35.16
N LEU A 150 6.16 2.57 -34.74
CA LEU A 150 6.24 3.35 -33.50
C LEU A 150 5.00 3.10 -32.62
N PRO A 151 5.14 2.70 -31.33
CA PRO A 151 6.39 2.40 -30.62
C PRO A 151 7.05 1.10 -31.12
N CYS A 152 8.36 0.98 -30.89
CA CYS A 152 9.17 -0.15 -31.35
C CYS A 152 8.73 -1.47 -30.69
N GLU A 153 8.07 -2.35 -31.45
CA GLU A 153 7.72 -3.72 -31.06
C GLU A 153 8.94 -4.68 -31.08
N CYS A 154 10.10 -4.21 -31.57
CA CYS A 154 11.30 -5.04 -31.68
C CYS A 154 12.01 -5.32 -30.34
N LYS A 155 11.55 -4.76 -29.21
CA LYS A 155 11.87 -5.34 -27.90
C LYS A 155 11.17 -6.69 -27.86
N LYS A 156 11.90 -7.77 -28.18
CA LYS A 156 11.41 -9.15 -28.09
C LYS A 156 10.57 -9.24 -26.80
N PRO A 157 9.31 -9.68 -26.86
CA PRO A 157 8.50 -9.83 -25.66
C PRO A 157 9.33 -10.65 -24.67
N ARG A 158 9.54 -10.13 -23.46
CA ARG A 158 10.24 -10.87 -22.40
C ARG A 158 9.57 -12.23 -22.32
N LYS A 159 10.33 -13.30 -22.53
CA LYS A 159 9.77 -14.65 -22.47
C LYS A 159 9.18 -14.82 -21.07
N THR A 160 7.90 -15.16 -21.01
CA THR A 160 7.20 -15.39 -19.75
C THR A 160 7.60 -16.75 -19.22
N PHE A 161 8.07 -16.79 -17.98
CA PHE A 161 8.26 -18.02 -17.22
C PHE A 161 6.93 -18.39 -16.57
N ARG A 162 6.48 -19.63 -16.77
CA ARG A 162 5.30 -20.18 -16.10
C ARG A 162 5.62 -21.56 -15.56
N PHE A 163 5.34 -21.76 -14.28
CA PHE A 163 5.38 -23.06 -13.63
C PHE A 163 4.05 -23.29 -12.92
N THR A 164 3.53 -24.51 -13.01
CA THR A 164 2.35 -24.97 -12.26
C THR A 164 2.68 -26.36 -11.75
N SER A 165 2.70 -26.53 -10.44
CA SER A 165 2.84 -27.85 -9.85
C SER A 165 1.49 -28.58 -9.86
N GLY A 166 1.54 -29.91 -9.90
CA GLY A 166 0.39 -30.72 -9.46
C GLY A 166 0.23 -30.63 -7.94
N LYS A 167 -0.81 -31.28 -7.42
CA LYS A 167 -0.98 -31.49 -5.99
C LYS A 167 0.03 -32.54 -5.48
N GLY A 168 0.68 -32.27 -4.35
CA GLY A 168 1.56 -33.24 -3.67
C GLY A 168 2.37 -32.66 -2.52
N SER A 169 3.31 -33.42 -1.97
CA SER A 169 4.08 -33.01 -0.79
C SER A 169 4.94 -31.76 -1.04
N ALA A 170 5.14 -30.97 0.02
CA ALA A 170 5.95 -29.75 0.00
C ALA A 170 7.34 -29.97 -0.61
N ASP A 171 8.06 -30.98 -0.13
CA ASP A 171 9.41 -31.30 -0.61
C ASP A 171 9.45 -31.57 -2.11
N LEU A 172 8.51 -32.38 -2.60
CA LEU A 172 8.46 -32.74 -4.01
C LEU A 172 8.14 -31.53 -4.89
N MET A 173 7.19 -30.68 -4.47
CA MET A 173 6.79 -29.52 -5.27
C MET A 173 7.83 -28.41 -5.24
N VAL A 174 8.47 -28.17 -4.10
CA VAL A 174 9.59 -27.23 -4.00
C VAL A 174 10.76 -27.72 -4.84
N LYS A 175 11.11 -29.01 -4.79
CA LYS A 175 12.18 -29.58 -5.62
C LYS A 175 11.91 -29.37 -7.12
N LYS A 176 10.70 -29.70 -7.60
CA LYS A 176 10.31 -29.49 -9.00
C LYS A 176 10.38 -28.02 -9.42
N LEU A 177 9.96 -27.10 -8.56
CA LEU A 177 10.05 -25.67 -8.82
C LEU A 177 11.51 -25.21 -8.89
N SER A 178 12.35 -25.61 -7.93
CA SER A 178 13.78 -25.28 -7.92
C SER A 178 14.50 -25.77 -9.18
N GLU A 179 14.23 -27.01 -9.62
CA GLU A 179 14.78 -27.57 -10.87
C GLU A 179 14.37 -26.73 -12.08
N LYS A 180 13.07 -26.38 -12.20
CA LYS A 180 12.57 -25.56 -13.31
C LYS A 180 13.17 -24.15 -13.31
N ILE A 181 13.40 -23.57 -12.13
CA ILE A 181 14.02 -22.24 -12.02
C ILE A 181 15.50 -22.29 -12.38
N GLN A 182 16.23 -23.34 -12.01
CA GLN A 182 17.63 -23.52 -12.41
C GLN A 182 17.79 -23.68 -13.92
N GLU A 183 16.86 -24.40 -14.55
CA GLU A 183 16.80 -24.58 -16.01
C GLU A 183 16.48 -23.25 -16.73
N GLU A 184 15.44 -22.56 -16.27
CA GLU A 184 14.87 -21.42 -17.00
C GLU A 184 15.52 -20.08 -16.61
N LYS A 185 16.19 -19.99 -15.45
CA LYS A 185 16.86 -18.81 -14.90
C LYS A 185 16.04 -17.50 -15.02
N PRO A 186 14.81 -17.44 -14.48
CA PRO A 186 14.04 -16.21 -14.46
C PRO A 186 14.75 -15.14 -13.61
N ASP A 187 14.81 -13.90 -14.11
CA ASP A 187 15.41 -12.79 -13.35
C ASP A 187 14.48 -12.31 -12.22
N ILE A 188 13.18 -12.24 -12.51
CA ILE A 188 12.16 -11.73 -11.59
C ILE A 188 10.92 -12.60 -11.60
N ILE A 189 10.34 -12.79 -10.40
CA ILE A 189 9.04 -13.43 -10.20
C ILE A 189 8.00 -12.33 -9.95
N ASN A 190 6.94 -12.31 -10.75
CA ASN A 190 5.89 -11.28 -10.69
C ASN A 190 4.70 -11.72 -9.85
N GLU A 191 4.38 -13.02 -9.87
CA GLU A 191 3.23 -13.58 -9.18
C GLU A 191 3.53 -15.00 -8.72
N MET A 192 3.08 -15.34 -7.53
CA MET A 192 3.19 -16.67 -6.94
C MET A 192 1.87 -17.05 -6.28
N GLU A 193 1.23 -18.11 -6.76
CA GLU A 193 0.04 -18.69 -6.17
C GLU A 193 0.41 -20.00 -5.45
N ILE A 194 -0.06 -20.16 -4.22
CA ILE A 194 0.18 -21.34 -3.39
C ILE A 194 -1.17 -21.78 -2.85
N ILE A 195 -1.63 -22.92 -3.35
CA ILE A 195 -2.82 -23.57 -2.85
C ILE A 195 -2.36 -24.63 -1.85
N ALA A 196 -2.68 -24.41 -0.58
CA ALA A 196 -2.37 -25.32 0.50
C ALA A 196 -3.60 -26.18 0.85
N TYR A 197 -3.43 -27.50 0.76
CA TYR A 197 -4.43 -28.48 1.18
C TYR A 197 -4.03 -29.01 2.56
N THR A 198 -4.62 -28.44 3.61
CA THR A 198 -4.31 -28.84 4.99
C THR A 198 -5.40 -29.73 5.54
N VAL A 199 -5.03 -30.92 6.05
CA VAL A 199 -5.95 -31.81 6.78
C VAL A 199 -6.13 -31.35 8.24
N ASN A 200 -5.13 -30.62 8.79
CA ASN A 200 -5.07 -30.16 10.18
C ASN A 200 -5.50 -28.68 10.39
N GLY A 201 -6.38 -28.18 9.52
CA GLY A 201 -6.96 -26.84 9.64
C GLY A 201 -5.96 -25.70 9.42
N GLY A 202 -6.47 -24.47 9.44
CA GLY A 202 -5.71 -23.27 9.11
C GLY A 202 -4.52 -22.93 10.04
N GLN A 203 -4.17 -23.78 11.01
CA GLN A 203 -3.00 -23.60 11.85
C GLN A 203 -1.69 -23.77 11.06
N SER A 204 -1.60 -24.76 10.17
CA SER A 204 -0.43 -24.88 9.28
C SER A 204 -0.29 -23.64 8.38
N PHE A 205 -1.42 -23.06 8.00
CA PHE A 205 -1.47 -21.84 7.22
C PHE A 205 -1.03 -20.60 8.01
N ILE A 206 -1.44 -20.49 9.27
CA ILE A 206 -0.96 -19.44 10.18
C ILE A 206 0.57 -19.46 10.27
N THR A 207 1.19 -20.63 10.29
CA THR A 207 2.65 -20.72 10.36
C THR A 207 3.32 -20.28 9.06
N LEU A 208 2.72 -20.56 7.89
CA LEU A 208 3.20 -20.09 6.59
C LEU A 208 3.29 -18.56 6.51
N PHE A 209 2.35 -17.86 7.14
CA PHE A 209 2.26 -16.40 7.08
C PHE A 209 3.47 -15.70 7.68
N VAL A 210 4.06 -16.28 8.72
CA VAL A 210 5.25 -15.73 9.39
C VAL A 210 6.46 -15.69 8.47
N HIS A 211 6.47 -16.54 7.44
CA HIS A 211 7.59 -16.68 6.52
C HIS A 211 7.36 -16.00 5.16
N LEU A 212 6.24 -15.29 4.97
CA LEU A 212 5.94 -14.70 3.68
C LEU A 212 7.00 -13.65 3.29
N PRO A 213 7.43 -13.65 2.02
CA PRO A 213 8.35 -12.64 1.53
C PRO A 213 7.69 -11.26 1.58
N GLU A 214 8.50 -10.22 1.69
CA GLU A 214 8.01 -8.85 1.61
C GLU A 214 7.33 -8.63 0.25
N CYS A 215 6.04 -8.32 0.26
CA CYS A 215 5.24 -8.15 -0.94
C CYS A 215 4.29 -6.95 -0.79
N HIS A 216 3.97 -6.33 -1.93
CA HIS A 216 3.14 -5.12 -1.97
C HIS A 216 1.64 -5.42 -1.84
N SER A 217 1.21 -6.61 -2.24
CA SER A 217 -0.19 -7.01 -2.18
C SER A 217 -0.33 -8.53 -2.04
N ILE A 218 -1.28 -8.95 -1.20
CA ILE A 218 -1.57 -10.35 -0.91
C ILE A 218 -3.06 -10.59 -1.12
N LEU A 219 -3.38 -11.41 -2.11
CA LEU A 219 -4.75 -11.84 -2.35
C LEU A 219 -4.94 -13.20 -1.69
N LEU A 220 -5.82 -13.28 -0.70
CA LEU A 220 -6.08 -14.48 0.07
C LEU A 220 -7.49 -15.02 -0.22
N ASP A 221 -7.57 -16.17 -0.86
CA ASP A 221 -8.81 -16.88 -1.11
C ASP A 221 -8.97 -18.04 -0.12
N LEU A 222 -9.90 -17.92 0.83
CA LEU A 222 -10.20 -18.93 1.84
C LEU A 222 -11.42 -19.76 1.44
N ASP A 223 -11.22 -21.01 1.02
CA ASP A 223 -12.31 -21.95 0.78
C ASP A 223 -12.52 -22.85 2.00
N ILE A 224 -13.53 -22.53 2.81
CA ILE A 224 -13.76 -23.19 4.10
C ILE A 224 -14.77 -24.32 3.92
N LYS A 225 -14.29 -25.55 4.13
CA LYS A 225 -15.10 -26.78 4.08
C LYS A 225 -15.32 -27.31 5.48
N ARG A 226 -16.55 -27.23 6.00
CA ARG A 226 -16.86 -27.74 7.34
C ARG A 226 -16.67 -29.26 7.36
N SER A 227 -15.92 -29.77 8.33
CA SER A 227 -15.44 -31.16 8.37
C SER A 227 -16.53 -32.22 8.57
N THR A 228 -17.76 -31.83 8.93
CA THR A 228 -18.82 -32.74 9.38
C THR A 228 -20.14 -32.61 8.61
N GLU A 229 -20.20 -31.81 7.55
CA GLU A 229 -21.44 -31.62 6.77
C GLU A 229 -21.24 -32.13 5.33
N SER A 230 -22.32 -32.67 4.76
CA SER A 230 -22.41 -33.05 3.35
C SER A 230 -21.94 -31.91 2.43
N PRO A 231 -21.48 -32.20 1.20
CA PRO A 231 -20.82 -31.24 0.29
C PRO A 231 -21.63 -29.99 -0.10
N SER A 232 -22.85 -29.82 0.40
CA SER A 232 -23.78 -28.75 0.07
C SER A 232 -23.66 -27.48 0.94
N SER A 233 -22.86 -27.45 2.02
CA SER A 233 -22.72 -26.25 2.90
C SER A 233 -21.34 -25.57 2.83
N ILE A 234 -20.65 -25.65 1.68
CA ILE A 234 -19.37 -24.95 1.48
C ILE A 234 -19.63 -23.44 1.55
N LYS A 235 -18.99 -22.76 2.50
CA LYS A 235 -18.98 -21.29 2.58
C LYS A 235 -17.63 -20.80 2.09
N LYS A 236 -17.61 -20.19 0.91
CA LYS A 236 -16.41 -19.57 0.34
C LYS A 236 -16.24 -18.15 0.88
N TYR A 237 -15.06 -17.84 1.41
CA TYR A 237 -14.70 -16.50 1.86
C TYR A 237 -13.52 -15.98 1.04
N GLN A 238 -13.68 -14.80 0.45
CA GLN A 238 -12.58 -14.14 -0.26
C GLN A 238 -12.12 -12.93 0.57
N LEU A 239 -10.85 -12.93 0.97
CA LEU A 239 -10.22 -11.85 1.73
C LEU A 239 -9.11 -11.22 0.90
N LYS A 240 -9.35 -10.02 0.36
CA LYS A 240 -8.33 -9.30 -0.40
C LYS A 240 -7.64 -8.30 0.52
N PHE A 241 -6.32 -8.38 0.61
CA PHE A 241 -5.51 -7.41 1.32
C PHE A 241 -4.54 -6.71 0.37
N SER A 242 -4.54 -5.39 0.43
CA SER A 242 -3.57 -4.53 -0.26
C SER A 242 -3.23 -3.40 0.69
N GLY A 243 -1.97 -3.28 1.07
CA GLY A 243 -1.55 -2.34 2.11
C GLY A 243 -0.08 -2.49 2.46
N GLU A 244 0.39 -1.67 3.39
CA GLU A 244 1.76 -1.70 3.88
C GLU A 244 1.98 -2.87 4.86
N LYS A 245 3.25 -3.15 5.19
CA LYS A 245 3.67 -4.29 6.01
C LYS A 245 3.08 -4.24 7.43
N GLU A 246 2.84 -3.05 7.95
CA GLU A 246 2.28 -2.81 9.27
C GLU A 246 0.80 -3.22 9.32
N ASP A 247 0.02 -2.81 8.31
CA ASP A 247 -1.40 -3.17 8.16
C ASP A 247 -1.59 -4.68 7.93
N TYR A 248 -0.59 -5.31 7.32
CA TYR A 248 -0.57 -6.74 7.07
C TYR A 248 -0.59 -7.57 8.36
N ARG A 249 0.08 -7.10 9.43
CA ARG A 249 0.10 -7.80 10.73
C ARG A 249 -1.28 -7.87 11.35
N ASP A 250 -2.07 -6.81 11.25
CA ASP A 250 -3.42 -6.75 11.80
C ASP A 250 -4.40 -7.61 11.00
N PHE A 251 -4.27 -7.60 9.67
CA PHE A 251 -4.99 -8.53 8.78
C PHE A 251 -4.70 -9.99 9.13
N PHE A 252 -3.41 -10.33 9.29
CA PHE A 252 -2.99 -11.67 9.69
C PHE A 252 -3.54 -12.08 11.05
N ASN A 253 -3.44 -11.22 12.07
CA ASN A 253 -3.97 -11.49 13.40
C ASN A 253 -5.48 -11.77 13.36
N SER A 254 -6.22 -11.03 12.53
CA SER A 254 -7.66 -11.23 12.33
C SER A 254 -7.98 -12.60 11.74
N ILE A 255 -7.25 -13.02 10.70
CA ILE A 255 -7.39 -14.36 10.10
C ILE A 255 -7.03 -15.46 11.09
N LYS A 256 -5.92 -15.28 11.82
CA LYS A 256 -5.46 -16.23 12.83
C LYS A 256 -6.52 -16.45 13.91
N SER A 257 -7.06 -15.37 14.49
CA SER A 257 -8.13 -15.46 15.49
C SER A 257 -9.39 -16.13 14.93
N PHE A 258 -9.75 -15.83 13.68
CA PHE A 258 -10.90 -16.45 13.01
C PHE A 258 -10.72 -17.97 12.86
N ILE A 259 -9.59 -18.41 12.30
CA ILE A 259 -9.27 -19.83 12.08
C ILE A 259 -9.24 -20.59 13.42
N GLN A 260 -8.57 -20.04 14.44
CA GLN A 260 -8.41 -20.69 15.74
C GLN A 260 -9.74 -20.87 16.47
N SER A 261 -10.65 -19.91 16.37
CA SER A 261 -11.93 -19.94 17.08
C SER A 261 -12.91 -21.01 16.58
N LYS A 262 -12.78 -21.46 15.32
CA LYS A 262 -13.81 -22.30 14.67
C LYS A 262 -13.39 -23.74 14.40
N LYS A 263 -12.13 -24.14 14.68
CA LYS A 263 -11.60 -25.51 14.42
C LYS A 263 -11.97 -26.03 13.02
N LEU A 264 -11.85 -25.18 12.00
CA LEU A 264 -12.31 -25.48 10.64
C LEU A 264 -11.24 -26.25 9.85
N ASN A 265 -11.68 -27.21 9.05
CA ASN A 265 -10.90 -27.68 7.92
C ASN A 265 -11.05 -26.64 6.80
N CYS A 266 -9.94 -26.17 6.24
CA CYS A 266 -9.96 -25.14 5.22
C CYS A 266 -9.02 -25.54 4.10
N GLU A 267 -9.48 -25.37 2.87
CA GLU A 267 -8.63 -25.29 1.70
C GLU A 267 -8.29 -23.82 1.52
N ILE A 268 -7.00 -23.51 1.44
CA ILE A 268 -6.59 -22.11 1.41
C ILE A 268 -5.73 -21.88 0.17
N SER A 269 -6.15 -20.92 -0.65
CA SER A 269 -5.36 -20.41 -1.76
C SER A 269 -4.78 -19.05 -1.38
N LEU A 270 -3.46 -18.95 -1.44
CA LEU A 270 -2.70 -17.73 -1.20
C LEU A 270 -2.06 -17.27 -2.50
N THR A 271 -2.42 -16.09 -2.97
CA THR A 271 -1.82 -15.46 -4.14
C THR A 271 -1.02 -14.24 -3.74
N LEU A 272 0.28 -14.29 -3.98
CA LEU A 272 1.24 -13.22 -3.73
C LEU A 272 1.50 -12.47 -5.03
N ASN A 273 1.28 -11.15 -5.01
CA ASN A 273 1.48 -10.28 -6.16
C ASN A 273 2.61 -9.27 -5.87
N PHE A 274 3.62 -9.24 -6.74
CA PHE A 274 4.81 -8.43 -6.58
C PHE A 274 4.87 -7.31 -7.63
N LYS A 275 4.67 -6.05 -7.20
CA LYS A 275 4.57 -4.88 -8.09
C LYS A 275 5.80 -4.69 -8.98
N GLU A 276 6.99 -4.83 -8.41
CA GLU A 276 8.27 -4.66 -9.12
C GLU A 276 8.91 -6.01 -9.49
N GLY A 277 8.24 -7.12 -9.17
CA GLY A 277 8.82 -8.44 -9.12
C GLY A 277 9.74 -8.62 -7.90
N VAL A 278 10.10 -9.86 -7.62
CA VAL A 278 11.04 -10.21 -6.54
C VAL A 278 12.12 -11.12 -7.08
N GLU A 279 13.35 -10.93 -6.57
CA GLU A 279 14.48 -11.80 -6.87
C GLU A 279 14.22 -13.22 -6.38
N PHE A 280 14.69 -14.20 -7.15
CA PHE A 280 14.50 -15.60 -6.79
C PHE A 280 15.11 -15.97 -5.44
N SER A 281 16.20 -15.33 -5.02
CA SER A 281 16.87 -15.55 -3.73
C SER A 281 15.92 -15.41 -2.52
N ILE A 282 15.00 -14.45 -2.59
CA ILE A 282 14.00 -14.20 -1.55
C ILE A 282 12.93 -15.31 -1.56
N ILE A 283 12.52 -15.75 -2.75
CA ILE A 283 11.55 -16.84 -2.92
C ILE A 283 12.15 -18.18 -2.47
N ASP A 284 13.43 -18.44 -2.75
CA ASP A 284 14.11 -19.69 -2.37
C ASP A 284 14.14 -19.92 -0.85
N ARG A 285 14.40 -18.85 -0.07
CA ARG A 285 14.31 -18.89 1.39
C ARG A 285 12.90 -19.23 1.86
N PHE A 286 11.89 -18.64 1.25
CA PHE A 286 10.49 -18.92 1.57
C PHE A 286 10.10 -20.35 1.21
N LEU A 287 10.46 -20.83 0.01
CA LEU A 287 10.24 -22.20 -0.43
C LEU A 287 10.93 -23.22 0.48
N THR A 288 12.12 -22.91 0.98
CA THR A 288 12.83 -23.77 1.93
C THR A 288 12.05 -23.92 3.24
N ASN A 289 11.41 -22.84 3.71
CA ASN A 289 10.54 -22.93 4.88
C ASN A 289 9.28 -23.77 4.62
N LEU A 290 8.75 -23.77 3.38
CA LEU A 290 7.58 -24.59 3.02
C LEU A 290 7.81 -26.10 3.26
N LYS A 291 9.05 -26.56 3.07
CA LYS A 291 9.44 -27.97 3.25
C LYS A 291 9.19 -28.49 4.66
N ASN A 292 9.23 -27.60 5.65
CA ASN A 292 9.07 -27.98 7.06
C ASN A 292 7.61 -28.29 7.44
N TYR A 293 6.65 -28.15 6.51
CA TYR A 293 5.24 -28.38 6.78
C TYR A 293 4.72 -29.66 6.13
N THR A 294 3.98 -30.45 6.91
CA THR A 294 3.26 -31.65 6.45
C THR A 294 1.96 -31.27 5.74
N VAL A 295 2.07 -30.49 4.68
CA VAL A 295 0.94 -29.95 3.91
C VAL A 295 1.15 -30.27 2.43
N GLU A 296 0.07 -30.60 1.73
CA GLU A 296 0.11 -30.74 0.28
C GLU A 296 -0.06 -29.38 -0.38
N TYR A 297 0.76 -29.08 -1.38
CA TYR A 297 0.72 -27.81 -2.09
C TYR A 297 0.45 -27.99 -3.59
N ASN A 298 -0.19 -26.98 -4.18
CA ASN A 298 -0.14 -26.70 -5.60
C ASN A 298 0.42 -25.28 -5.76
N ILE A 299 1.60 -25.18 -6.37
CA ILE A 299 2.36 -23.93 -6.51
C ILE A 299 2.31 -23.51 -7.97
N LYS A 300 1.83 -22.30 -8.24
CA LYS A 300 1.95 -21.65 -9.55
C LYS A 300 2.87 -20.45 -9.43
N VAL A 301 3.77 -20.29 -10.40
CA VAL A 301 4.72 -19.17 -10.45
C VAL A 301 4.68 -18.57 -11.84
N LEU A 302 4.56 -17.24 -11.89
CA LEU A 302 4.66 -16.46 -13.11
C LEU A 302 5.81 -15.45 -12.96
N GLY A 303 6.74 -15.49 -13.90
CA GLY A 303 7.91 -14.62 -13.93
C GLY A 303 8.23 -14.11 -15.32
N LYS A 304 9.23 -13.23 -15.41
CA LYS A 304 9.74 -12.71 -16.67
C LYS A 304 11.22 -13.08 -16.81
N LYS A 305 11.61 -13.47 -18.02
CA LYS A 305 13.01 -13.64 -18.41
C LYS A 305 13.52 -12.44 -19.18
N ASN A 306 14.78 -12.11 -18.99
CA ASN A 306 15.52 -11.24 -19.89
C ASN A 306 15.69 -11.96 -21.25
N PRO A 307 15.48 -11.25 -22.36
CA PRO A 307 15.83 -11.77 -23.66
C PRO A 307 17.35 -11.84 -23.76
N GLU A 308 17.88 -13.06 -23.92
CA GLU A 308 19.23 -13.29 -24.47
C GLU A 308 19.38 -12.65 -25.87
#